data_AF-A0A7Y2BFR2-F1
#
_entry.id   AF-A0A7Y2BFR2-F1
#
_cell.length_a   1.000
_cell.length_b   1.000
_cell.length_c   1.000
_cell.angle_alpha   90.00
_cell.angle_beta   90.00
_cell.angle_gamma   90.00
#
_symmetry.space_group_name_H-M   'P 1'
#
loop_
_entity.id
_entity.type
_entity.pdbx_description
1 polymer ?
#
loop_
_entity_poly.entity_id
_entity_poly.type
_entity_poly.pdbx_seq_one_letter_code
_entity_poly.pdbx_strand_id
1 'polypeptide(L)'
;MRVRYLQICSVLLLFGCNGAIGEATSEPGTGGTQGSGGTPAPVCGRSVCGATGELAAATAFPRLTHSQWENSVRDLLRLTEAPDLSNSFEPDTRVSFFDNNIRALRVSSDLWGDYQDAAETLADAATSDPAILAGLLPDGLPGDALERARAVVRDLGRRAYRRTLSNEEIDAHVSLFEQGATHFPDMSAFDAGARILLEAFLQSPHFVYRVELGQSQTGDAVQLNDFEIASRLSYMIWNSGPDDALLDQAEQGALRTPEQIATQAARLLDDPRGRAMLERYHAQLFNWDLYRDLSKDSSEFPLYYGGVGEDMYEEARRFVEHIFDSNGDFAELMTAPYTFVNRDLASIYGFEGGFGDSFTQASFDPMTQPQRGGLLTQLGFLASHGGLTGSVHRGVFINHRVLCTELPPPPDALPPIPGDDGMTMTSRERIEMHTGPGTCGASCHGTYINPIGYAFEGFDGLGQYRTEELGLPVDSAATFEFADGPVSYDGAGELNRAMVERIETHDCYAKHWVEYALGRDTAGSDLDLIQNMGDASLGGLSLRELIIELAQSEEFRARNAGGP
;
A
#
# COMPACT_ATOMS: atom_id res chain seq x y z
N MET A 1 39.63 -23.70 18.46
CA MET A 1 40.30 -22.41 18.19
C MET A 1 39.40 -21.31 18.76
N ARG A 2 39.96 -20.42 19.58
CA ARG A 2 39.20 -19.55 20.51
C ARG A 2 38.49 -18.42 19.75
N VAL A 3 37.17 -18.40 19.83
CA VAL A 3 36.30 -17.28 19.46
C VAL A 3 36.44 -16.19 20.53
N ARG A 4 36.82 -14.97 20.13
CA ARG A 4 36.82 -13.78 20.99
C ARG A 4 35.66 -12.90 20.56
N TYR A 5 34.62 -12.86 21.40
CA TYR A 5 33.67 -11.75 21.41
C TYR A 5 34.41 -10.50 21.92
N LEU A 6 34.39 -9.41 21.16
CA LEU A 6 34.82 -8.10 21.63
C LEU A 6 33.60 -7.16 21.55
N GLN A 7 33.13 -6.74 22.73
CA GLN A 7 32.09 -5.72 22.87
C GLN A 7 32.63 -4.38 22.36
N ILE A 8 31.92 -3.77 21.42
CA ILE A 8 32.15 -2.40 20.98
C ILE A 8 31.44 -1.47 21.98
N CYS A 9 32.23 -0.73 22.77
CA CYS A 9 31.74 0.39 23.56
C CYS A 9 31.62 1.62 22.65
N SER A 10 30.41 1.90 22.15
CA SER A 10 30.08 3.17 21.53
C SER A 10 29.94 4.24 22.62
N VAL A 11 30.83 5.24 22.61
CA VAL A 11 30.73 6.42 23.48
C VAL A 11 29.64 7.34 22.92
N LEU A 12 28.43 7.18 23.43
CA LEU A 12 27.31 8.10 23.24
C LEU A 12 27.48 9.31 24.18
N LEU A 13 27.78 10.47 23.62
CA LEU A 13 27.65 11.77 24.31
C LEU A 13 26.17 12.17 24.31
N LEU A 14 25.43 11.71 25.33
CA LEU A 14 24.08 12.16 25.65
C LEU A 14 24.15 13.47 26.44
N PHE A 15 23.69 14.58 25.85
CA PHE A 15 23.26 15.76 26.62
C PHE A 15 21.89 15.45 27.24
N GLY A 16 21.89 15.11 28.53
CA GLY A 16 20.66 14.88 29.29
C GLY A 16 19.96 16.17 29.68
N CYS A 17 18.69 16.31 29.32
CA CYS A 17 17.75 17.22 29.98
C CYS A 17 17.20 16.54 31.25
N ASN A 18 17.40 17.15 32.42
CA ASN A 18 16.79 16.73 33.68
C ASN A 18 15.34 17.21 33.76
N GLY A 19 14.38 16.28 33.72
CA GLY A 19 12.98 16.52 34.09
C GLY A 19 12.62 15.63 35.29
N ALA A 20 12.25 16.25 36.41
CA ALA A 20 11.86 15.56 37.64
C ALA A 20 10.46 14.95 37.53
N ILE A 21 10.31 13.66 37.84
CA ILE A 21 9.02 12.96 37.96
C ILE A 21 8.62 12.95 39.44
N GLY A 22 7.45 13.50 39.75
CA GLY A 22 6.87 13.47 41.08
C GLY A 22 6.33 12.08 41.44
N GLU A 23 6.61 11.65 42.67
CA GLU A 23 6.10 10.41 43.27
C GLU A 23 4.57 10.41 43.36
N ALA A 24 3.93 9.35 42.86
CA ALA A 24 2.55 9.02 43.17
C ALA A 24 2.51 7.85 44.17
N THR A 25 1.88 8.12 45.31
CA THR A 25 1.65 7.22 46.43
C THR A 25 0.76 6.03 46.07
N SER A 26 1.17 4.85 46.54
CA SER A 26 0.48 3.57 46.43
C SER A 26 -0.74 3.45 47.35
N GLU A 27 -1.88 2.96 46.83
CA GLU A 27 -2.83 2.12 47.57
C GLU A 27 -3.46 1.05 46.64
N PRO A 28 -3.88 -0.13 47.15
CA PRO A 28 -4.13 -1.33 46.34
C PRO A 28 -5.61 -1.52 45.98
N GLY A 29 -5.90 -1.71 44.68
CA GLY A 29 -7.24 -1.95 44.14
C GLY A 29 -7.37 -3.33 43.50
N THR A 30 -8.33 -4.10 44.00
CA THR A 30 -8.75 -5.45 43.61
C THR A 30 -9.17 -5.60 42.15
N GLY A 31 -8.81 -6.74 41.55
CA GLY A 31 -9.07 -7.08 40.15
C GLY A 31 -10.54 -7.30 39.78
N GLY A 32 -10.82 -6.99 38.51
CA GLY A 32 -12.05 -7.28 37.79
C GLY A 32 -11.91 -6.80 36.34
N THR A 33 -11.61 -7.71 35.42
CA THR A 33 -11.57 -7.44 33.97
C THR A 33 -12.98 -7.27 33.43
N GLN A 34 -13.41 -6.02 33.22
CA GLN A 34 -14.50 -5.67 32.33
C GLN A 34 -13.90 -5.24 30.99
N GLY A 35 -14.17 -6.01 29.93
CA GLY A 35 -13.95 -5.54 28.56
C GLY A 35 -14.91 -4.40 28.28
N SER A 36 -14.36 -3.19 28.13
CA SER A 36 -15.13 -2.05 27.64
C SER A 36 -15.42 -2.27 26.16
N GLY A 37 -16.68 -2.62 25.85
CA GLY A 37 -17.23 -2.38 24.52
C GLY A 37 -17.12 -0.89 24.24
N GLY A 38 -16.13 -0.52 23.42
CA GLY A 38 -16.01 0.84 22.91
C GLY A 38 -17.25 1.12 22.07
N THR A 39 -17.93 2.23 22.38
CA THR A 39 -18.90 2.83 21.47
C THR A 39 -18.22 2.99 20.10
N PRO A 40 -18.84 2.59 18.98
CA PRO A 40 -18.28 2.86 17.67
C PRO A 40 -17.98 4.35 17.54
N ALA A 41 -16.85 4.70 16.94
CA ALA A 41 -16.65 6.07 16.51
C ALA A 41 -17.82 6.44 15.58
N PRO A 42 -18.38 7.66 15.65
CA PRO A 42 -19.44 8.04 14.73
C PRO A 42 -18.94 7.88 13.29
N VAL A 43 -19.77 7.28 12.43
CA VAL A 43 -19.56 7.29 10.99
C VAL A 43 -19.49 8.75 10.55
N CYS A 44 -18.30 9.24 10.24
CA CYS A 44 -18.08 10.61 9.81
C CYS A 44 -18.62 10.76 8.38
N GLY A 45 -19.93 10.98 8.24
CA GLY A 45 -20.50 11.51 7.01
C GLY A 45 -20.08 12.98 6.82
N ARG A 46 -20.19 13.48 5.58
CA ARG A 46 -19.85 14.87 5.21
C ARG A 46 -20.50 15.96 6.09
N SER A 47 -21.55 15.61 6.81
CA SER A 47 -22.32 16.53 7.67
C SER A 47 -22.10 16.38 9.18
N VAL A 48 -21.34 15.37 9.65
CA VAL A 48 -21.37 14.96 11.08
C VAL A 48 -20.06 15.19 11.83
N CYS A 49 -18.92 15.23 11.13
CA CYS A 49 -17.63 15.56 11.73
C CYS A 49 -17.15 16.88 11.13
N GLY A 50 -17.04 17.94 11.93
CA GLY A 50 -16.30 19.12 11.49
C GLY A 50 -14.82 18.77 11.43
N ALA A 51 -14.11 19.18 10.38
CA ALA A 51 -12.66 19.14 10.38
C ALA A 51 -12.16 19.82 11.66
N THR A 52 -11.35 19.13 12.45
CA THR A 52 -10.82 19.68 13.71
C THR A 52 -9.76 20.75 13.45
N GLY A 53 -9.31 20.92 12.19
CA GLY A 53 -8.27 21.86 11.77
C GLY A 53 -6.86 21.49 12.23
N GLU A 54 -6.70 20.41 13.01
CA GLU A 54 -5.42 19.95 13.56
C GLU A 54 -4.96 18.68 12.84
N LEU A 55 -3.81 18.71 12.16
CA LEU A 55 -3.24 17.55 11.45
C LEU A 55 -3.23 16.29 12.31
N ALA A 56 -3.42 15.11 11.72
CA ALA A 56 -3.37 13.87 12.51
C ALA A 56 -1.96 13.61 13.07
N ALA A 57 -1.91 13.04 14.28
CA ALA A 57 -0.65 12.61 14.89
C ALA A 57 0.10 11.62 14.01
N ALA A 58 1.37 11.92 13.72
CA ALA A 58 2.26 11.09 12.92
C ALA A 58 3.67 11.12 13.52
N THR A 59 4.42 10.02 13.35
CA THR A 59 5.82 9.97 13.79
C THR A 59 6.70 10.81 12.85
N ALA A 60 7.77 11.41 13.38
CA ALA A 60 8.83 12.03 12.58
C ALA A 60 9.78 11.01 11.94
N PHE A 61 9.61 9.71 12.24
CA PHE A 61 10.50 8.64 11.80
C PHE A 61 9.70 7.45 11.25
N PRO A 62 8.92 7.61 10.15
CA PRO A 62 8.34 6.47 9.45
C PRO A 62 9.44 5.53 8.94
N ARG A 63 9.39 4.26 9.38
CA ARG A 63 10.29 3.20 8.92
C ARG A 63 9.97 2.83 7.47
N LEU A 64 10.99 2.48 6.69
CA LEU A 64 10.78 1.88 5.38
C LEU A 64 10.16 0.48 5.54
N THR A 65 9.25 0.11 4.64
CA THR A 65 8.86 -1.30 4.48
C THR A 65 10.05 -2.11 3.95
N HIS A 66 10.02 -3.43 4.07
CA HIS A 66 11.05 -4.28 3.47
C HIS A 66 11.19 -4.04 1.96
N SER A 67 10.08 -3.97 1.23
CA SER A 67 10.12 -3.66 -0.21
C SER A 67 10.72 -2.28 -0.52
N GLN A 68 10.47 -1.28 0.32
CA GLN A 68 11.09 0.05 0.18
C GLN A 68 12.58 0.03 0.47
N TRP A 69 13.01 -0.74 1.48
CA TRP A 69 14.41 -0.92 1.80
C TRP A 69 15.15 -1.60 0.64
N GLU A 70 14.60 -2.69 0.11
CA GLU A 70 15.14 -3.44 -1.05
C GLU A 70 15.31 -2.53 -2.29
N ASN A 71 14.28 -1.77 -2.63
CA ASN A 71 14.33 -0.84 -3.76
C ASN A 71 15.35 0.28 -3.53
N SER A 72 15.44 0.81 -2.31
CA SER A 72 16.42 1.84 -1.96
C SER A 72 17.86 1.32 -1.98
N VAL A 73 18.09 0.06 -1.59
CA VAL A 73 19.39 -0.60 -1.72
C VAL A 73 19.73 -0.80 -3.20
N ARG A 74 18.79 -1.32 -4.00
CA ARG A 74 18.96 -1.46 -5.46
C ARG A 74 19.40 -0.14 -6.07
N ASP A 75 18.70 0.96 -5.75
CA ASP A 75 18.98 2.25 -6.34
C ASP A 75 20.30 2.86 -5.83
N LEU A 76 20.61 2.74 -4.53
CA LEU A 76 21.86 3.21 -3.94
C LEU A 76 23.07 2.46 -4.51
N LEU A 77 22.97 1.14 -4.64
CA LEU A 77 24.02 0.26 -5.15
C LEU A 77 23.94 0.04 -6.67
N ARG A 78 23.05 0.76 -7.36
CA ARG A 78 22.85 0.68 -8.83
C ARG A 78 22.72 -0.76 -9.35
N LEU A 79 22.04 -1.60 -8.60
CA LEU A 79 21.79 -3.00 -8.95
C LEU A 79 20.74 -3.08 -10.05
N THR A 80 20.81 -4.12 -10.88
CA THR A 80 19.79 -4.36 -11.92
C THR A 80 18.46 -4.82 -11.33
N GLU A 81 18.52 -5.51 -10.19
CA GLU A 81 17.37 -6.08 -9.48
C GLU A 81 17.53 -5.85 -7.96
N ALA A 82 16.42 -5.93 -7.22
CA ALA A 82 16.47 -5.90 -5.76
C ALA A 82 17.27 -7.10 -5.22
N PRO A 83 18.05 -6.95 -4.14
CA PRO A 83 18.92 -8.01 -3.64
C PRO A 83 18.19 -9.17 -2.95
N ASP A 84 16.91 -9.02 -2.61
CA ASP A 84 16.03 -10.08 -2.09
C ASP A 84 16.49 -10.66 -0.73
N LEU A 85 17.11 -9.82 0.11
CA LEU A 85 17.62 -10.24 1.42
C LEU A 85 16.53 -10.19 2.50
N SER A 86 15.52 -9.34 2.32
CA SER A 86 14.46 -9.08 3.28
C SER A 86 13.48 -10.24 3.49
N ASN A 87 13.53 -11.27 2.64
CA ASN A 87 12.84 -12.55 2.88
C ASN A 87 13.35 -13.28 4.13
N SER A 88 14.56 -12.95 4.58
CA SER A 88 15.15 -13.51 5.80
C SER A 88 14.86 -12.67 7.06
N PHE A 89 14.34 -11.45 6.89
CA PHE A 89 14.13 -10.52 7.99
C PHE A 89 12.90 -10.90 8.82
N GLU A 90 12.83 -10.42 10.07
CA GLU A 90 11.58 -10.40 10.82
C GLU A 90 10.46 -9.73 10.01
N PRO A 91 9.36 -10.43 9.66
CA PRO A 91 8.37 -9.90 8.72
C PRO A 91 7.69 -8.61 9.16
N ASP A 92 7.35 -7.78 8.18
CA ASP A 92 6.57 -6.57 8.42
C ASP A 92 5.17 -6.87 8.94
N THR A 93 4.82 -6.22 10.06
CA THR A 93 3.45 -6.26 10.56
C THR A 93 2.57 -5.36 9.70
N ARG A 94 1.52 -5.94 9.10
CA ARG A 94 0.50 -5.19 8.36
C ARG A 94 -0.69 -4.88 9.27
N VAL A 95 -1.10 -3.62 9.28
CA VAL A 95 -2.32 -3.15 9.95
C VAL A 95 -3.17 -2.42 8.91
N SER A 96 -4.49 -2.63 8.94
CA SER A 96 -5.40 -2.13 7.89
C SER A 96 -5.05 -2.71 6.51
N PHE A 97 -5.30 -1.97 5.43
CA PHE A 97 -5.15 -2.45 4.06
C PHE A 97 -3.73 -2.28 3.51
N PHE A 98 -2.91 -1.39 4.04
CA PHE A 98 -1.61 -1.07 3.45
C PHE A 98 -0.45 -1.49 4.35
N ASP A 99 0.59 -2.04 3.74
CA ASP A 99 1.83 -2.52 4.38
C ASP A 99 2.73 -1.39 4.90
N ASN A 100 2.50 -0.14 4.49
CA ASN A 100 3.31 1.02 4.87
C ASN A 100 2.78 1.78 6.09
N ASN A 101 1.91 1.18 6.90
CA ASN A 101 1.36 1.83 8.08
C ASN A 101 2.44 2.08 9.16
N ILE A 102 2.75 3.36 9.40
CA ILE A 102 3.85 3.84 10.25
C ILE A 102 3.73 3.41 11.72
N ARG A 103 2.53 3.04 12.20
CA ARG A 103 2.35 2.56 13.57
C ARG A 103 2.74 1.10 13.74
N ALA A 104 2.66 0.33 12.66
CA ALA A 104 2.91 -1.11 12.64
C ALA A 104 4.40 -1.41 12.43
N LEU A 105 5.09 -0.60 11.64
CA LEU A 105 6.50 -0.80 11.30
C LEU A 105 7.43 -0.35 12.43
N ARG A 106 8.01 -1.31 13.13
CA ARG A 106 8.97 -1.08 14.22
C ARG A 106 10.28 -1.82 13.94
N VAL A 107 11.33 -1.42 14.64
CA VAL A 107 12.62 -2.13 14.64
C VAL A 107 12.78 -2.81 16.00
N SER A 108 12.73 -4.14 15.98
CA SER A 108 13.08 -4.98 17.13
C SER A 108 14.61 -5.14 17.22
N SER A 109 15.09 -5.81 18.27
CA SER A 109 16.50 -6.21 18.34
C SER A 109 16.91 -7.16 17.22
N ASP A 110 15.98 -8.03 16.82
CA ASP A 110 16.24 -9.11 15.88
C ASP A 110 16.29 -8.53 14.47
N LEU A 111 15.30 -7.70 14.12
CA LEU A 111 15.28 -6.97 12.85
C LEU A 111 16.48 -6.04 12.68
N TRP A 112 16.97 -5.43 13.77
CA TRP A 112 18.22 -4.67 13.71
C TRP A 112 19.41 -5.55 13.32
N GLY A 113 19.49 -6.76 13.88
CA GLY A 113 20.49 -7.76 13.49
C GLY A 113 20.39 -8.14 12.02
N ASP A 114 19.16 -8.34 11.52
CA ASP A 114 18.92 -8.66 10.12
C ASP A 114 19.42 -7.55 9.16
N TYR A 115 19.16 -6.27 9.49
CA TYR A 115 19.70 -5.13 8.73
C TYR A 115 21.23 -5.07 8.76
N GLN A 116 21.84 -5.42 9.89
CA GLN A 116 23.30 -5.47 10.01
C GLN A 116 23.89 -6.55 9.10
N ASP A 117 23.37 -7.78 9.19
CA ASP A 117 23.83 -8.91 8.37
C ASP A 117 23.67 -8.62 6.86
N ALA A 118 22.56 -7.98 6.48
CA ALA A 118 22.31 -7.57 5.11
C ALA A 118 23.29 -6.48 4.66
N ALA A 119 23.55 -5.47 5.49
CA ALA A 119 24.48 -4.39 5.17
C ALA A 119 25.92 -4.89 4.99
N GLU A 120 26.39 -5.80 5.86
CA GLU A 120 27.70 -6.44 5.75
C GLU A 120 27.81 -7.26 4.47
N THR A 121 26.77 -8.04 4.13
CA THR A 121 26.70 -8.84 2.90
C THR A 121 26.75 -7.96 1.64
N LEU A 122 25.95 -6.90 1.61
CA LEU A 122 25.86 -5.99 0.46
C LEU A 122 27.13 -5.18 0.26
N ALA A 123 27.73 -4.68 1.35
CA ALA A 123 28.97 -3.92 1.27
C ALA A 123 30.15 -4.78 0.82
N ASP A 124 30.24 -6.03 1.29
CA ASP A 124 31.22 -7.00 0.80
C ASP A 124 31.07 -7.26 -0.70
N ALA A 125 29.84 -7.53 -1.16
CA ALA A 125 29.55 -7.76 -2.57
C ALA A 125 29.88 -6.52 -3.44
N ALA A 126 29.50 -5.33 -3.00
CA ALA A 126 29.72 -4.07 -3.71
C ALA A 126 31.20 -3.69 -3.83
N THR A 127 32.05 -4.14 -2.90
CA THR A 127 33.47 -3.77 -2.84
C THR A 127 34.42 -4.89 -3.27
N SER A 128 33.92 -6.11 -3.47
CA SER A 128 34.71 -7.25 -3.97
C SER A 128 34.99 -7.20 -5.47
N ASP A 129 34.15 -6.51 -6.25
CA ASP A 129 34.37 -6.28 -7.68
C ASP A 129 34.72 -4.80 -7.94
N PRO A 130 35.94 -4.50 -8.42
CA PRO A 130 36.35 -3.12 -8.73
C PRO A 130 35.45 -2.42 -9.76
N ALA A 131 34.82 -3.16 -10.69
CA ALA A 131 33.92 -2.58 -11.67
C ALA A 131 32.58 -2.18 -11.04
N ILE A 132 32.07 -2.98 -10.09
CA ILE A 132 30.87 -2.63 -9.31
C ILE A 132 31.17 -1.40 -8.48
N LEU A 133 32.24 -1.43 -7.68
CA LEU A 133 32.61 -0.30 -6.83
C LEU A 133 32.81 0.98 -7.66
N ALA A 134 33.56 0.92 -8.76
CA ALA A 134 33.74 2.08 -9.64
C ALA A 134 32.41 2.63 -10.19
N GLY A 135 31.43 1.76 -10.46
CA GLY A 135 30.09 2.14 -10.91
C GLY A 135 29.26 2.87 -9.84
N LEU A 136 29.59 2.74 -8.56
CA LEU A 136 28.91 3.44 -7.45
C LEU A 136 29.43 4.85 -7.20
N LEU A 137 30.69 5.10 -7.59
CA LEU A 137 31.39 6.32 -7.23
C LEU A 137 31.11 7.45 -8.22
N PRO A 138 31.21 8.73 -7.79
CA PRO A 138 31.07 9.85 -8.70
C PRO A 138 32.25 9.91 -9.69
N ASP A 139 31.99 10.42 -10.89
CA ASP A 139 33.04 10.66 -11.89
C ASP A 139 34.04 11.73 -11.43
N GLY A 140 35.28 11.65 -11.93
CA GLY A 140 36.26 12.72 -11.73
C GLY A 140 36.77 12.86 -10.29
N LEU A 141 36.81 11.77 -9.52
CA LEU A 141 37.30 11.76 -8.15
C LEU A 141 38.68 12.43 -7.99
N PRO A 142 38.89 13.23 -6.94
CA PRO A 142 40.18 13.87 -6.65
C PRO A 142 41.36 12.90 -6.56
N GLY A 143 42.55 13.40 -6.91
CA GLY A 143 43.81 12.66 -6.76
C GLY A 143 44.26 12.52 -5.30
N ASP A 144 43.98 13.54 -4.48
CA ASP A 144 44.28 13.54 -3.05
C ASP A 144 43.36 12.57 -2.29
N ALA A 145 43.92 11.78 -1.36
CA ALA A 145 43.20 10.70 -0.70
C ALA A 145 42.06 11.20 0.21
N LEU A 146 42.28 12.30 0.93
CA LEU A 146 41.28 12.87 1.85
C LEU A 146 40.14 13.51 1.06
N GLU A 147 40.48 14.31 0.03
CA GLU A 147 39.47 14.92 -0.84
C GLU A 147 38.69 13.87 -1.63
N ARG A 148 39.33 12.76 -2.01
CA ARG A 148 38.66 11.61 -2.61
C ARG A 148 37.65 10.99 -1.66
N ALA A 149 38.04 10.69 -0.42
CA ALA A 149 37.13 10.13 0.58
C ALA A 149 35.95 11.07 0.85
N ARG A 150 36.19 12.38 0.97
CA ARG A 150 35.15 13.41 1.11
C ARG A 150 34.16 13.42 -0.05
N ALA A 151 34.65 13.32 -1.28
CA ALA A 151 33.80 13.28 -2.48
C ALA A 151 32.89 12.04 -2.49
N VAL A 152 33.44 10.87 -2.14
CA VAL A 152 32.67 9.61 -2.03
C VAL A 152 31.61 9.69 -0.93
N VAL A 153 31.98 10.16 0.27
CA VAL A 153 31.07 10.33 1.40
C VAL A 153 29.93 11.29 1.05
N ARG A 154 30.23 12.41 0.38
CA ARG A 154 29.21 13.39 -0.01
C ARG A 154 28.23 12.81 -1.02
N ASP A 155 28.71 12.09 -2.03
CA ASP A 155 27.86 11.51 -3.07
C ASP A 155 26.98 10.37 -2.54
N LEU A 156 27.59 9.33 -1.94
CA LEU A 156 26.86 8.19 -1.41
C LEU A 156 25.97 8.58 -0.23
N GLY A 157 26.46 9.43 0.66
CA GLY A 157 25.69 9.91 1.81
C GLY A 157 24.46 10.70 1.36
N ARG A 158 24.58 11.53 0.32
CA ARG A 158 23.44 12.30 -0.21
C ARG A 158 22.30 11.40 -0.68
N ARG A 159 22.63 10.30 -1.37
CA ARG A 159 21.65 9.31 -1.84
C ARG A 159 21.11 8.46 -0.68
N ALA A 160 21.98 7.97 0.19
CA ALA A 160 21.62 7.11 1.32
C ALA A 160 20.71 7.84 2.33
N TYR A 161 21.07 9.06 2.72
CA TYR A 161 20.32 9.85 3.70
C TYR A 161 19.24 10.73 3.04
N ARG A 162 19.21 10.76 1.71
CA ARG A 162 18.21 11.47 0.89
C ARG A 162 18.19 12.98 1.17
N ARG A 163 19.34 13.53 1.55
CA ARG A 163 19.56 14.95 1.81
C ARG A 163 21.05 15.30 1.73
N THR A 164 21.35 16.57 1.58
CA THR A 164 22.73 17.04 1.74
C THR A 164 23.23 16.81 3.16
N LEU A 165 24.40 16.19 3.30
CA LEU A 165 25.07 15.99 4.59
C LEU A 165 25.68 17.30 5.09
N SER A 166 25.69 17.50 6.40
CA SER A 166 26.46 18.58 7.01
C SER A 166 27.97 18.30 6.92
N ASN A 167 28.79 19.33 7.11
CA ASN A 167 30.26 19.13 7.11
C ASN A 167 30.70 18.22 8.27
N GLU A 168 30.04 18.32 9.42
CA GLU A 168 30.29 17.48 10.59
C GLU A 168 29.96 16.00 10.30
N GLU A 169 28.85 15.76 9.60
CA GLU A 169 28.50 14.41 9.16
C GLU A 169 29.52 13.86 8.17
N ILE A 170 29.95 14.67 7.19
CA ILE A 170 30.99 14.28 6.24
C ILE A 170 32.28 13.94 6.99
N ASP A 171 32.72 14.79 7.93
CA ASP A 171 33.94 14.57 8.71
C ASP A 171 33.88 13.28 9.54
N ALA A 172 32.73 12.98 10.13
CA ALA A 172 32.51 11.75 10.88
C ALA A 172 32.61 10.50 9.99
N HIS A 173 31.98 10.52 8.81
CA HIS A 173 32.03 9.39 7.88
C HIS A 173 33.39 9.23 7.21
N VAL A 174 34.12 10.33 6.96
CA VAL A 174 35.53 10.27 6.50
C VAL A 174 36.42 9.64 7.57
N SER A 175 36.22 10.00 8.85
CA SER A 175 36.96 9.38 9.96
C SER A 175 36.67 7.88 10.07
N LEU A 176 35.45 7.44 9.74
CA LEU A 176 35.10 6.02 9.64
C LEU A 176 35.73 5.36 8.42
N PHE A 177 35.69 6.02 7.26
CA PHE A 177 36.31 5.55 6.01
C PHE A 177 37.81 5.24 6.22
N GLU A 178 38.54 6.10 6.92
CA GLU A 178 39.96 5.89 7.24
C GLU A 178 40.22 4.67 8.13
N GLN A 179 39.24 4.23 8.92
CA GLN A 179 39.35 3.03 9.76
C GLN A 179 39.20 1.73 8.96
N GLY A 180 38.66 1.77 7.74
CA GLY A 180 38.41 0.59 6.92
C GLY A 180 39.64 -0.32 6.77
N ALA A 181 40.83 0.25 6.55
CA ALA A 181 42.08 -0.51 6.41
C ALA A 181 42.47 -1.30 7.68
N THR A 182 41.97 -0.90 8.86
CA THR A 182 42.17 -1.64 10.11
C THR A 182 41.23 -2.84 10.22
N HIS A 183 40.00 -2.70 9.73
CA HIS A 183 38.97 -3.73 9.79
C HIS A 183 39.08 -4.76 8.66
N PHE A 184 39.55 -4.33 7.48
CA PHE A 184 39.69 -5.17 6.29
C PHE A 184 41.14 -5.11 5.76
N PRO A 185 42.11 -5.69 6.46
CA PRO A 185 43.55 -5.57 6.14
C PRO A 185 43.95 -6.22 4.82
N ASP A 186 43.10 -7.08 4.25
CA ASP A 186 43.33 -7.77 2.98
C ASP A 186 42.87 -6.96 1.76
N MET A 187 42.24 -5.80 1.96
CA MET A 187 41.74 -4.91 0.91
C MET A 187 42.65 -3.68 0.74
N SER A 188 42.53 -2.99 -0.40
CA SER A 188 43.15 -1.67 -0.54
C SER A 188 42.54 -0.70 0.48
N ALA A 189 43.31 0.28 0.98
CA ALA A 189 42.79 1.21 1.99
C ALA A 189 41.54 1.97 1.53
N PHE A 190 41.42 2.21 0.22
CA PHE A 190 40.27 2.86 -0.37
C PHE A 190 39.04 1.94 -0.42
N ASP A 191 39.19 0.71 -0.91
CA ASP A 191 38.07 -0.24 -1.01
C ASP A 191 37.59 -0.65 0.39
N ALA A 192 38.53 -0.83 1.34
CA ALA A 192 38.23 -1.09 2.74
C ALA A 192 37.43 0.07 3.38
N GLY A 193 37.81 1.32 3.05
CA GLY A 193 37.09 2.50 3.50
C GLY A 193 35.70 2.62 2.87
N ALA A 194 35.55 2.28 1.58
CA ALA A 194 34.27 2.24 0.91
C ALA A 194 33.35 1.17 1.51
N ARG A 195 33.89 0.00 1.85
CA ARG A 195 33.14 -1.09 2.49
C ARG A 195 32.55 -0.67 3.82
N ILE A 196 33.38 -0.21 4.77
CA ILE A 196 32.91 0.20 6.09
C ILE A 196 31.92 1.38 6.01
N LEU A 197 32.08 2.25 5.00
CA LEU A 197 31.16 3.34 4.74
C LEU A 197 29.79 2.85 4.27
N LEU A 198 29.73 1.88 3.34
CA LEU A 198 28.49 1.27 2.88
C LEU A 198 27.79 0.51 4.01
N GLU A 199 28.53 -0.25 4.82
CA GLU A 199 28.01 -0.93 6.01
C GLU A 199 27.34 0.08 6.95
N ALA A 200 27.99 1.22 7.21
CA ALA A 200 27.46 2.26 8.08
C ALA A 200 26.24 2.97 7.51
N PHE A 201 26.22 3.27 6.21
CA PHE A 201 25.08 3.93 5.58
C PHE A 201 23.84 3.03 5.58
N LEU A 202 23.97 1.76 5.21
CA LEU A 202 22.83 0.84 5.11
C LEU A 202 22.18 0.52 6.46
N GLN A 203 22.94 0.64 7.56
CA GLN A 203 22.46 0.44 8.93
C GLN A 203 22.01 1.75 9.60
N SER A 204 22.25 2.90 8.98
CA SER A 204 21.93 4.19 9.60
C SER A 204 20.43 4.36 9.79
N PRO A 205 19.97 4.95 10.91
CA PRO A 205 18.58 5.38 11.04
C PRO A 205 18.14 6.30 9.90
N HIS A 206 19.05 7.10 9.33
CA HIS A 206 18.75 7.94 8.17
C HIS A 206 18.50 7.15 6.88
N PHE A 207 18.91 5.87 6.82
CA PHE A 207 18.63 4.97 5.70
C PHE A 207 17.38 4.13 5.96
N VAL A 208 17.25 3.52 7.14
CA VAL A 208 16.12 2.65 7.52
C VAL A 208 14.81 3.42 7.74
N TYR A 209 14.88 4.71 8.06
CA TYR A 209 13.72 5.58 8.25
C TYR A 209 13.70 6.74 7.25
N ARG A 210 12.50 7.21 6.90
CA ARG A 210 12.33 8.54 6.27
C ARG A 210 12.23 9.53 7.41
N VAL A 211 13.29 10.32 7.60
CA VAL A 211 13.36 11.28 8.70
C VAL A 211 12.66 12.56 8.30
N GLU A 212 11.65 12.97 9.06
CA GLU A 212 10.77 14.11 8.79
C GLU A 212 10.81 15.09 9.97
N LEU A 213 11.93 15.77 10.19
CA LEU A 213 12.07 16.72 11.29
C LEU A 213 11.35 18.04 11.02
N GLY A 214 11.23 18.43 9.75
CA GLY A 214 10.65 19.69 9.31
C GLY A 214 11.60 20.87 9.34
N GLN A 215 11.16 21.99 8.76
CA GLN A 215 11.90 23.26 8.71
C GLN A 215 11.28 24.38 9.55
N SER A 216 9.98 24.31 9.81
CA SER A 216 9.26 25.32 10.58
C SER A 216 7.99 24.73 11.18
N GLN A 217 7.54 25.30 12.30
CA GLN A 217 6.32 24.89 12.96
C GLN A 217 5.35 26.08 13.08
N THR A 218 4.09 25.88 12.68
CA THR A 218 2.98 26.83 12.87
C THR A 218 1.85 26.11 13.60
N GLY A 219 1.57 26.50 14.85
CA GLY A 219 0.69 25.72 15.71
C GLY A 219 1.25 24.30 15.90
N ASP A 220 0.42 23.30 15.64
CA ASP A 220 0.83 21.89 15.66
C ASP A 220 1.29 21.38 14.29
N ALA A 221 1.28 22.19 13.24
CA ALA A 221 1.76 21.78 11.92
C ALA A 221 3.28 22.04 11.79
N VAL A 222 4.06 20.97 11.66
CA VAL A 222 5.46 21.00 11.28
C VAL A 222 5.56 20.87 9.76
N GLN A 223 5.94 21.95 9.10
CA GLN A 223 6.14 21.99 7.66
C GLN A 223 7.41 21.24 7.29
N LEU A 224 7.30 20.33 6.34
CA LEU A 224 8.42 19.56 5.86
C LEU A 224 9.37 20.42 5.04
N ASN A 225 10.65 20.06 5.05
CA ASN A 225 11.64 20.67 4.17
C ASN A 225 11.63 20.01 2.78
N ASP A 226 12.27 20.66 1.81
CA ASP A 226 12.27 20.22 0.41
C ASP A 226 12.78 18.76 0.21
N PHE A 227 13.76 18.29 1.01
CA PHE A 227 14.26 16.90 0.93
C PHE A 227 13.28 15.88 1.51
N GLU A 228 12.55 16.26 2.55
CA GLU A 228 11.49 15.44 3.14
C GLU A 228 10.32 15.29 2.16
N ILE A 229 9.95 16.36 1.44
CA ILE A 229 8.96 16.31 0.36
C ILE A 229 9.42 15.42 -0.80
N ALA A 230 10.68 15.56 -1.24
CA ALA A 230 11.27 14.69 -2.24
C ALA A 230 11.20 13.21 -1.83
N SER A 231 11.49 12.92 -0.56
CA SER A 231 11.40 11.57 0.01
C SER A 231 9.95 11.07 0.06
N ARG A 232 8.99 11.88 0.52
CA ARG A 232 7.57 11.47 0.51
C ARG A 232 7.07 11.17 -0.90
N LEU A 233 7.37 12.03 -1.87
CA LEU A 233 6.99 11.84 -3.28
C LEU A 233 7.55 10.53 -3.85
N SER A 234 8.86 10.30 -3.71
CA SER A 234 9.54 9.12 -4.24
C SER A 234 9.06 7.83 -3.59
N TYR A 235 8.88 7.79 -2.27
CA TYR A 235 8.37 6.59 -1.61
C TYR A 235 6.89 6.34 -1.85
N MET A 236 6.08 7.39 -2.02
CA MET A 236 4.68 7.24 -2.41
C MET A 236 4.57 6.66 -3.83
N ILE A 237 5.31 7.21 -4.80
CA ILE A 237 5.12 6.93 -6.24
C ILE A 237 6.04 5.83 -6.78
N TRP A 238 7.28 5.73 -6.32
CA TRP A 238 8.25 4.74 -6.81
C TRP A 238 8.55 3.63 -5.81
N ASN A 239 8.02 3.73 -4.58
CA ASN A 239 8.33 2.80 -3.50
C ASN A 239 9.85 2.64 -3.29
N SER A 240 10.61 3.72 -3.50
CA SER A 240 12.08 3.79 -3.44
C SER A 240 12.53 5.22 -3.10
N GLY A 241 13.84 5.40 -2.88
CA GLY A 241 14.45 6.71 -2.66
C GLY A 241 14.35 7.66 -3.86
N PRO A 242 14.49 8.99 -3.62
CA PRO A 242 14.50 9.99 -4.67
C PRO A 242 15.73 9.83 -5.58
N ASP A 243 15.54 10.07 -6.88
CA ASP A 243 16.66 10.15 -7.83
C ASP A 243 17.46 11.45 -7.67
N ASP A 244 18.64 11.49 -8.29
CA ASP A 244 19.52 12.66 -8.22
C ASP A 244 18.81 13.94 -8.69
N ALA A 245 17.97 13.85 -9.73
CA ALA A 245 17.20 14.98 -10.25
C ALA A 245 16.22 15.55 -9.20
N LEU A 246 15.50 14.69 -8.47
CA LEU A 246 14.58 15.14 -7.41
C LEU A 246 15.33 15.71 -6.21
N LEU A 247 16.47 15.11 -5.84
CA LEU A 247 17.36 15.65 -4.80
C LEU A 247 17.93 17.02 -5.20
N ASP A 248 18.26 17.22 -6.48
CA ASP A 248 18.73 18.50 -7.00
C ASP A 248 17.64 19.58 -6.92
N GLN A 249 16.38 19.23 -7.22
CA GLN A 249 15.24 20.15 -7.03
C GLN A 249 15.07 20.51 -5.56
N ALA A 250 15.20 19.53 -4.66
CA ALA A 250 15.09 19.78 -3.23
C ALA A 250 16.17 20.75 -2.74
N GLU A 251 17.42 20.53 -3.16
CA GLU A 251 18.56 21.37 -2.80
C GLU A 251 18.42 22.82 -3.31
N GLN A 252 17.76 23.01 -4.45
CA GLN A 252 17.47 24.32 -5.04
C GLN A 252 16.27 25.03 -4.40
N GLY A 253 15.56 24.39 -3.45
CA GLY A 253 14.33 24.93 -2.87
C GLY A 253 13.15 24.93 -3.83
N ALA A 254 13.14 23.99 -4.79
CA ALA A 254 12.15 23.88 -5.85
C ALA A 254 11.04 22.86 -5.53
N LEU A 255 10.74 22.62 -4.25
CA LEU A 255 9.66 21.76 -3.75
C LEU A 255 8.83 22.42 -2.65
N ARG A 256 8.74 23.76 -2.65
CA ARG A 256 8.09 24.53 -1.58
C ARG A 256 6.62 24.82 -1.85
N THR A 257 6.25 24.96 -3.12
CA THR A 257 4.86 25.28 -3.50
C THR A 257 4.13 24.05 -4.03
N PRO A 258 2.79 24.02 -3.90
CA PRO A 258 1.96 22.98 -4.53
C PRO A 258 2.30 22.74 -6.00
N GLU A 259 2.47 23.80 -6.80
CA GLU A 259 2.70 23.70 -8.25
C GLU A 259 4.07 23.06 -8.56
N GLN A 260 5.08 23.36 -7.75
CA GLN A 260 6.40 22.74 -7.85
C GLN A 260 6.33 21.23 -7.54
N ILE A 261 5.61 20.88 -6.49
CA ILE A 261 5.39 19.48 -6.07
C ILE A 261 4.59 18.73 -7.13
N ALA A 262 3.53 19.33 -7.68
CA ALA A 262 2.74 18.75 -8.76
C ALA A 262 3.57 18.44 -10.00
N THR A 263 4.50 19.35 -10.35
CA THR A 263 5.43 19.14 -11.48
C THR A 263 6.30 17.91 -11.25
N GLN A 264 6.83 17.72 -10.04
CA GLN A 264 7.63 16.54 -9.73
C GLN A 264 6.79 15.28 -9.59
N ALA A 265 5.60 15.34 -8.98
CA ALA A 265 4.68 14.20 -8.91
C ALA A 265 4.32 13.69 -10.32
N ALA A 266 3.99 14.59 -11.25
CA ALA A 266 3.74 14.25 -12.65
C ALA A 266 4.94 13.56 -13.30
N ARG A 267 6.16 14.10 -13.12
CA ARG A 267 7.39 13.48 -13.64
C ARG A 267 7.61 12.07 -13.08
N LEU A 268 7.39 11.87 -11.79
CA LEU A 268 7.55 10.56 -11.15
C LEU A 268 6.52 9.55 -11.68
N LEU A 269 5.28 10.00 -11.91
CA LEU A 269 4.21 9.17 -12.49
C LEU A 269 4.47 8.77 -13.95
N ASP A 270 5.22 9.56 -14.72
CA ASP A 270 5.58 9.25 -16.10
C ASP A 270 6.72 8.21 -16.22
N ASP A 271 7.42 7.93 -15.13
CA ASP A 271 8.48 6.90 -15.05
C ASP A 271 7.84 5.50 -14.93
N PRO A 272 8.41 4.44 -15.55
CA PRO A 272 7.91 3.07 -15.38
C PRO A 272 7.73 2.61 -13.93
N ARG A 273 8.54 3.10 -12.98
CA ARG A 273 8.38 2.82 -11.55
C ARG A 273 7.07 3.37 -10.98
N GLY A 274 6.53 4.45 -11.55
CA GLY A 274 5.22 5.00 -11.20
C GLY A 274 4.07 4.03 -11.47
N ARG A 275 4.21 3.15 -12.48
CA ARG A 275 3.20 2.10 -12.79
C ARG A 275 3.11 1.05 -11.68
N ALA A 276 4.26 0.63 -11.15
CA ALA A 276 4.33 -0.37 -10.08
C ALA A 276 3.62 0.10 -8.79
N MET A 277 3.54 1.41 -8.54
CA MET A 277 2.75 1.95 -7.42
C MET A 277 1.26 1.74 -7.61
N LEU A 278 0.73 1.91 -8.82
CA LEU A 278 -0.70 1.71 -9.10
C LEU A 278 -1.10 0.26 -8.88
N GLU A 279 -0.27 -0.66 -9.36
CA GLU A 279 -0.39 -2.08 -9.07
C GLU A 279 -0.37 -2.31 -7.57
N ARG A 280 0.65 -1.83 -6.85
CA ARG A 280 0.80 -2.04 -5.41
C ARG A 280 -0.39 -1.49 -4.60
N TYR A 281 -0.86 -0.30 -4.91
CA TYR A 281 -2.01 0.31 -4.25
C TYR A 281 -3.28 -0.52 -4.47
N HIS A 282 -3.63 -0.83 -5.72
CA HIS A 282 -4.86 -1.56 -6.04
C HIS A 282 -4.79 -3.03 -5.62
N ALA A 283 -3.63 -3.68 -5.75
CA ALA A 283 -3.41 -5.04 -5.27
C ALA A 283 -3.62 -5.16 -3.76
N GLN A 284 -3.16 -4.18 -2.98
CA GLN A 284 -3.36 -4.17 -1.53
C GLN A 284 -4.79 -3.82 -1.14
N LEU A 285 -5.37 -2.79 -1.76
CA LEU A 285 -6.75 -2.36 -1.50
C LEU A 285 -7.73 -3.48 -1.84
N PHE A 286 -7.63 -4.05 -3.05
CA PHE A 286 -8.56 -5.07 -3.55
C PHE A 286 -8.11 -6.51 -3.28
N ASN A 287 -7.00 -6.69 -2.55
CA ASN A 287 -6.47 -7.97 -2.08
C ASN A 287 -6.24 -9.00 -3.22
N TRP A 288 -5.52 -8.59 -4.27
CA TRP A 288 -5.25 -9.44 -5.44
C TRP A 288 -4.37 -10.64 -5.13
N ASP A 289 -3.68 -10.68 -3.98
CA ASP A 289 -2.91 -11.85 -3.53
C ASP A 289 -3.81 -13.09 -3.43
N LEU A 290 -5.11 -12.92 -3.10
CA LEU A 290 -6.08 -14.01 -3.07
C LEU A 290 -6.30 -14.68 -4.44
N TYR A 291 -5.93 -14.02 -5.53
CA TYR A 291 -6.09 -14.58 -6.88
C TYR A 291 -5.08 -15.71 -7.11
N ARG A 292 -3.87 -15.58 -6.56
CA ARG A 292 -2.80 -16.59 -6.69
C ARG A 292 -3.04 -17.84 -5.86
N ASP A 293 -3.79 -17.71 -4.77
CA ASP A 293 -4.12 -18.82 -3.85
C ASP A 293 -5.39 -19.60 -4.24
N LEU A 294 -5.93 -19.36 -5.45
CA LEU A 294 -7.16 -19.99 -5.92
C LEU A 294 -7.02 -21.51 -6.12
N SER A 295 -7.89 -22.27 -5.47
CA SER A 295 -8.09 -23.70 -5.71
C SER A 295 -9.57 -23.98 -5.99
N LYS A 296 -9.86 -24.65 -7.12
CA LYS A 296 -11.22 -25.03 -7.53
C LYS A 296 -11.24 -26.49 -7.97
N ASP A 297 -12.36 -27.17 -7.74
CA ASP A 297 -12.57 -28.54 -8.23
C ASP A 297 -12.82 -28.50 -9.75
N SER A 298 -11.89 -29.04 -10.53
CA SER A 298 -12.01 -29.14 -12.00
C SER A 298 -13.22 -29.94 -12.48
N SER A 299 -13.83 -30.78 -11.62
CA SER A 299 -15.06 -31.49 -11.95
C SER A 299 -16.30 -30.59 -11.85
N GLU A 300 -16.25 -29.56 -11.01
CA GLU A 300 -17.28 -28.52 -10.88
C GLU A 300 -17.03 -27.36 -11.86
N PHE A 301 -15.76 -26.99 -12.07
CA PHE A 301 -15.33 -25.89 -12.92
C PHE A 301 -14.39 -26.38 -14.03
N PRO A 302 -14.91 -26.87 -15.18
CA PRO A 302 -14.09 -27.50 -16.23
C PRO A 302 -13.07 -26.58 -16.91
N LEU A 303 -13.26 -25.25 -16.84
CA LEU A 303 -12.33 -24.26 -17.38
C LEU A 303 -11.27 -23.82 -16.36
N TYR A 304 -11.28 -24.34 -15.14
CA TYR A 304 -10.21 -24.09 -14.18
C TYR A 304 -8.93 -24.82 -14.61
N TYR A 305 -7.80 -24.12 -14.57
CA TYR A 305 -6.48 -24.66 -14.92
C TYR A 305 -5.40 -24.19 -13.94
N GLY A 306 -4.30 -24.94 -13.86
CA GLY A 306 -3.15 -24.54 -13.08
C GLY A 306 -2.52 -23.26 -13.64
N GLY A 307 -2.41 -22.23 -12.81
CA GLY A 307 -1.89 -20.92 -13.22
C GLY A 307 -2.96 -19.86 -13.50
N VAL A 308 -4.25 -20.20 -13.47
CA VAL A 308 -5.34 -19.22 -13.70
C VAL A 308 -5.27 -18.02 -12.75
N GLY A 309 -4.78 -18.22 -11.52
CA GLY A 309 -4.61 -17.15 -10.54
C GLY A 309 -3.59 -16.08 -10.95
N GLU A 310 -2.49 -16.48 -11.57
CA GLU A 310 -1.50 -15.52 -12.11
C GLU A 310 -2.06 -14.77 -13.31
N ASP A 311 -2.82 -15.45 -14.18
CA ASP A 311 -3.47 -14.80 -15.30
C ASP A 311 -4.53 -13.78 -14.82
N MET A 312 -5.31 -14.10 -13.79
CA MET A 312 -6.27 -13.19 -13.18
C MET A 312 -5.60 -11.99 -12.50
N TYR A 313 -4.43 -12.18 -11.89
CA TYR A 313 -3.62 -11.08 -11.37
C TYR A 313 -3.13 -10.17 -12.50
N GLU A 314 -2.63 -10.76 -13.58
CA GLU A 314 -2.15 -10.03 -14.76
C GLU A 314 -3.27 -9.28 -15.48
N GLU A 315 -4.48 -9.84 -15.52
CA GLU A 315 -5.71 -9.15 -15.97
C GLU A 315 -5.94 -7.86 -15.18
N ALA A 316 -5.98 -7.95 -13.85
CA ALA A 316 -6.25 -6.81 -12.98
C ALA A 316 -5.16 -5.74 -13.08
N ARG A 317 -3.88 -6.17 -13.11
CA ARG A 317 -2.73 -5.28 -13.28
C ARG A 317 -2.82 -4.49 -14.59
N ARG A 318 -3.01 -5.18 -15.72
CA ARG A 318 -3.12 -4.53 -17.05
C ARG A 318 -4.33 -3.62 -17.16
N PHE A 319 -5.44 -4.01 -16.54
CA PHE A 319 -6.66 -3.22 -16.53
C PHE A 319 -6.45 -1.86 -15.84
N VAL A 320 -5.86 -1.86 -14.64
CA VAL A 320 -5.55 -0.63 -13.90
C VAL A 320 -4.49 0.21 -14.62
N GLU A 321 -3.44 -0.42 -15.16
CA GLU A 321 -2.41 0.28 -15.94
C GLU A 321 -3.01 0.97 -17.17
N HIS A 322 -3.91 0.30 -17.88
CA HIS A 322 -4.55 0.87 -19.06
C HIS A 322 -5.37 2.11 -18.72
N ILE A 323 -6.22 2.04 -17.69
CA ILE A 323 -7.03 3.18 -17.23
C ILE A 323 -6.12 4.34 -16.87
N PHE A 324 -5.01 4.08 -16.18
CA PHE A 324 -4.08 5.15 -15.82
C PHE A 324 -3.41 5.76 -17.06
N ASP A 325 -2.87 4.94 -17.96
CA ASP A 325 -2.20 5.40 -19.18
C ASP A 325 -3.16 6.15 -20.13
N SER A 326 -4.46 5.85 -20.08
CA SER A 326 -5.51 6.55 -20.84
C SER A 326 -6.05 7.80 -20.13
N ASN A 327 -5.53 8.18 -18.96
CA ASN A 327 -6.09 9.21 -18.07
C ASN A 327 -7.57 8.98 -17.71
N GLY A 328 -7.94 7.72 -17.51
CA GLY A 328 -9.25 7.31 -16.99
C GLY A 328 -9.45 7.69 -15.53
N ASP A 329 -10.70 7.66 -15.11
CA ASP A 329 -11.16 8.04 -13.77
C ASP A 329 -11.62 6.82 -12.94
N PHE A 330 -12.09 7.08 -11.72
CA PHE A 330 -12.60 6.04 -10.84
C PHE A 330 -13.90 5.39 -11.37
N ALA A 331 -14.72 6.13 -12.12
CA ALA A 331 -15.94 5.56 -12.71
C ALA A 331 -15.58 4.52 -13.77
N GLU A 332 -14.56 4.77 -14.60
CA GLU A 332 -14.02 3.81 -15.55
C GLU A 332 -13.46 2.57 -14.84
N LEU A 333 -12.70 2.73 -13.75
CA LEU A 333 -12.22 1.59 -12.94
C LEU A 333 -13.33 0.63 -12.50
N MET A 334 -14.50 1.17 -12.19
CA MET A 334 -15.63 0.41 -11.64
C MET A 334 -16.63 -0.04 -12.71
N THR A 335 -16.62 0.53 -13.91
CA THR A 335 -17.66 0.29 -14.94
C THR A 335 -17.15 0.02 -16.35
N ALA A 336 -15.83 0.09 -16.61
CA ALA A 336 -15.26 -0.06 -17.94
C ALA A 336 -15.79 -1.31 -18.68
N PRO A 337 -16.28 -1.18 -19.91
CA PRO A 337 -16.88 -2.27 -20.68
C PRO A 337 -15.80 -3.10 -21.40
N TYR A 338 -14.64 -3.28 -20.78
CA TYR A 338 -13.53 -4.05 -21.32
C TYR A 338 -12.71 -4.69 -20.20
N THR A 339 -11.91 -5.68 -20.56
CA THR A 339 -10.90 -6.29 -19.70
C THR A 339 -9.70 -6.75 -20.54
N PHE A 340 -8.70 -7.36 -19.91
CA PHE A 340 -7.51 -7.89 -20.57
C PHE A 340 -7.44 -9.40 -20.40
N VAL A 341 -7.38 -10.11 -21.53
CA VAL A 341 -7.41 -11.57 -21.55
C VAL A 341 -6.32 -12.13 -22.45
N ASN A 342 -5.74 -13.25 -22.03
CA ASN A 342 -5.13 -14.23 -22.92
C ASN A 342 -6.21 -15.21 -23.43
N ARG A 343 -5.82 -16.21 -24.20
CA ARG A 343 -6.71 -17.26 -24.71
C ARG A 343 -7.51 -17.98 -23.62
N ASP A 344 -6.86 -18.30 -22.50
CA ASP A 344 -7.46 -19.13 -21.47
C ASP A 344 -8.50 -18.35 -20.66
N LEU A 345 -8.21 -17.11 -20.25
CA LEU A 345 -9.20 -16.22 -19.63
C LEU A 345 -10.33 -15.85 -20.59
N ALA A 346 -10.04 -15.64 -21.88
CA ALA A 346 -11.06 -15.36 -22.88
C ALA A 346 -12.11 -16.49 -22.94
N SER A 347 -11.67 -17.74 -22.75
CA SER A 347 -12.57 -18.90 -22.71
C SER A 347 -13.51 -18.88 -21.49
N ILE A 348 -13.02 -18.46 -20.32
CA ILE A 348 -13.82 -18.34 -19.10
C ILE A 348 -14.85 -17.21 -19.25
N TYR A 349 -14.46 -16.09 -19.84
CA TYR A 349 -15.36 -14.98 -20.16
C TYR A 349 -16.40 -15.31 -21.25
N GLY A 350 -16.13 -16.32 -22.08
CA GLY A 350 -16.97 -16.66 -23.23
C GLY A 350 -16.77 -15.72 -24.41
N PHE A 351 -15.59 -15.10 -24.56
CA PHE A 351 -15.27 -14.33 -25.75
C PHE A 351 -15.04 -15.24 -26.96
N GLU A 352 -15.67 -14.92 -28.07
CA GLU A 352 -15.43 -15.58 -29.35
C GLU A 352 -14.30 -14.89 -30.11
N GLY A 353 -13.36 -15.65 -30.70
CA GLY A 353 -12.28 -15.10 -31.50
C GLY A 353 -10.95 -15.84 -31.37
N GLY A 354 -9.95 -15.38 -32.14
CA GLY A 354 -8.59 -15.93 -32.13
C GLY A 354 -7.70 -15.25 -31.10
N PHE A 355 -7.95 -15.50 -29.81
CA PHE A 355 -7.07 -15.04 -28.73
C PHE A 355 -5.80 -15.93 -28.65
N GLY A 356 -4.66 -15.31 -28.41
CA GLY A 356 -3.37 -15.98 -28.25
C GLY A 356 -2.91 -16.04 -26.78
N ASP A 357 -1.68 -16.49 -26.55
CA ASP A 357 -1.10 -16.60 -25.20
C ASP A 357 -0.79 -15.23 -24.59
N SER A 358 -0.61 -14.20 -25.41
CA SER A 358 -0.39 -12.84 -24.94
C SER A 358 -1.71 -12.15 -24.58
N PHE A 359 -1.69 -11.36 -23.51
CA PHE A 359 -2.83 -10.56 -23.09
C PHE A 359 -3.17 -9.47 -24.11
N THR A 360 -4.45 -9.36 -24.42
CA THR A 360 -5.01 -8.31 -25.28
C THR A 360 -6.28 -7.76 -24.66
N GLN A 361 -6.60 -6.50 -24.94
CA GLN A 361 -7.86 -5.91 -24.52
C GLN A 361 -9.02 -6.58 -25.26
N ALA A 362 -10.08 -6.93 -24.53
CA ALA A 362 -11.34 -7.43 -25.05
C ALA A 362 -12.48 -6.58 -24.51
N SER A 363 -13.44 -6.23 -25.36
CA SER A 363 -14.61 -5.44 -24.99
C SER A 363 -15.82 -6.33 -24.76
N PHE A 364 -16.55 -6.09 -23.68
CA PHE A 364 -17.84 -6.72 -23.42
C PHE A 364 -18.90 -6.09 -24.33
N ASP A 365 -19.73 -6.92 -24.97
CA ASP A 365 -20.88 -6.41 -25.72
C ASP A 365 -22.00 -6.05 -24.73
N PRO A 366 -22.39 -4.77 -24.60
CA PRO A 366 -23.41 -4.37 -23.63
C PRO A 366 -24.79 -4.99 -23.88
N MET A 367 -25.05 -5.53 -25.08
CA MET A 367 -26.31 -6.21 -25.40
C MET A 367 -26.34 -7.66 -24.91
N THR A 368 -25.19 -8.34 -24.88
CA THR A 368 -25.11 -9.77 -24.53
C THR A 368 -24.39 -10.03 -23.22
N GLN A 369 -23.60 -9.07 -22.74
CA GLN A 369 -22.83 -9.14 -21.50
C GLN A 369 -23.02 -7.87 -20.62
N PRO A 370 -24.26 -7.35 -20.43
CA PRO A 370 -24.51 -6.14 -19.62
C PRO A 370 -24.08 -6.27 -18.14
N GLN A 371 -23.92 -7.50 -17.65
CA GLN A 371 -23.48 -7.82 -16.30
C GLN A 371 -21.97 -7.59 -16.07
N ARG A 372 -21.18 -7.44 -17.15
CA ARG A 372 -19.73 -7.26 -17.08
C ARG A 372 -19.37 -5.78 -17.15
N GLY A 373 -18.40 -5.39 -16.36
CA GLY A 373 -17.80 -4.05 -16.39
C GLY A 373 -17.04 -3.75 -15.10
N GLY A 374 -15.82 -3.24 -15.25
CA GLY A 374 -14.97 -2.82 -14.14
C GLY A 374 -14.43 -3.94 -13.25
N LEU A 375 -13.63 -3.52 -12.27
CA LEU A 375 -12.80 -4.40 -11.43
C LEU A 375 -13.61 -5.46 -10.66
N LEU A 376 -14.79 -5.10 -10.13
CA LEU A 376 -15.62 -6.01 -9.32
C LEU A 376 -16.30 -7.12 -10.14
N THR A 377 -16.19 -7.12 -11.46
CA THR A 377 -16.72 -8.20 -12.32
C THR A 377 -15.60 -8.99 -13.02
N GLN A 378 -14.34 -8.72 -12.64
CA GLN A 378 -13.19 -9.48 -13.12
C GLN A 378 -13.13 -10.89 -12.52
N LEU A 379 -12.50 -11.82 -13.24
CA LEU A 379 -12.47 -13.23 -12.83
C LEU A 379 -11.75 -13.42 -11.49
N GLY A 380 -10.64 -12.70 -11.27
CA GLY A 380 -9.91 -12.75 -10.00
C GLY A 380 -10.80 -12.46 -8.79
N PHE A 381 -11.48 -11.30 -8.81
CA PHE A 381 -12.39 -10.90 -7.72
C PHE A 381 -13.56 -11.88 -7.53
N LEU A 382 -14.18 -12.32 -8.63
CA LEU A 382 -15.32 -13.23 -8.58
C LEU A 382 -14.92 -14.61 -8.05
N ALA A 383 -13.80 -15.15 -8.52
CA ALA A 383 -13.31 -16.48 -8.15
C ALA A 383 -12.78 -16.53 -6.72
N SER A 384 -12.07 -15.50 -6.26
CA SER A 384 -11.51 -15.43 -4.90
C SER A 384 -12.57 -15.30 -3.82
N HIS A 385 -13.75 -14.83 -4.19
CA HIS A 385 -14.94 -14.77 -3.34
C HIS A 385 -16.05 -15.70 -3.87
N GLY A 386 -15.69 -16.78 -4.55
CA GLY A 386 -16.62 -17.74 -5.13
C GLY A 386 -16.85 -18.96 -4.24
N GLY A 387 -18.10 -19.37 -4.08
CA GLY A 387 -18.53 -20.52 -3.26
C GLY A 387 -19.82 -20.22 -2.49
N LEU A 388 -20.22 -21.11 -1.59
CA LEU A 388 -21.49 -21.02 -0.84
C LEU A 388 -21.65 -19.70 -0.06
N THR A 389 -20.56 -19.16 0.50
CA THR A 389 -20.55 -17.89 1.25
C THR A 389 -20.11 -16.70 0.40
N GLY A 390 -20.06 -16.85 -0.93
CA GLY A 390 -19.49 -15.85 -1.83
C GLY A 390 -20.19 -14.50 -1.77
N SER A 391 -21.53 -14.47 -1.76
CA SER A 391 -22.30 -13.23 -1.59
C SER A 391 -21.96 -12.50 -0.29
N VAL A 392 -21.82 -13.23 0.82
CA VAL A 392 -21.43 -12.65 2.11
C VAL A 392 -20.05 -12.00 2.03
N HIS A 393 -19.05 -12.72 1.50
CA HIS A 393 -17.69 -12.20 1.42
C HIS A 393 -17.56 -11.01 0.46
N ARG A 394 -18.22 -11.05 -0.71
CA ARG A 394 -18.27 -9.93 -1.65
C ARG A 394 -18.95 -8.72 -1.01
N GLY A 395 -20.04 -8.94 -0.26
CA GLY A 395 -20.74 -7.86 0.42
C GLY A 395 -19.92 -7.19 1.51
N VAL A 396 -19.24 -7.98 2.34
CA VAL A 396 -18.28 -7.46 3.35
C VAL A 396 -17.14 -6.71 2.67
N PHE A 397 -16.61 -7.24 1.57
CA PHE A 397 -15.52 -6.61 0.82
C PHE A 397 -15.92 -5.23 0.31
N ILE A 398 -17.06 -5.12 -0.37
CA ILE A 398 -17.53 -3.86 -0.98
C ILE A 398 -17.84 -2.84 0.12
N ASN A 399 -18.53 -3.24 1.20
CA ASN A 399 -18.79 -2.34 2.33
C ASN A 399 -17.48 -1.77 2.90
N HIS A 400 -16.47 -2.60 3.14
CA HIS A 400 -15.22 -2.12 3.76
C HIS A 400 -14.31 -1.32 2.82
N ARG A 401 -14.20 -1.71 1.54
CA ARG A 401 -13.16 -1.20 0.61
C ARG A 401 -13.68 -0.22 -0.44
N VAL A 402 -14.98 -0.21 -0.68
CA VAL A 402 -15.61 0.60 -1.73
C VAL A 402 -16.56 1.64 -1.13
N LEU A 403 -17.27 1.27 -0.06
CA LEU A 403 -18.21 2.18 0.62
C LEU A 403 -17.72 2.68 1.98
N CYS A 404 -16.58 2.16 2.47
CA CYS A 404 -16.01 2.50 3.78
C CYS A 404 -17.01 2.41 4.95
N THR A 405 -17.98 1.50 4.83
CA THR A 405 -18.99 1.23 5.85
C THR A 405 -18.38 0.35 6.94
N GLU A 406 -18.49 0.80 8.19
CA GLU A 406 -18.10 -0.01 9.35
C GLU A 406 -19.12 -1.12 9.59
N LEU A 407 -18.64 -2.35 9.61
CA LEU A 407 -19.42 -3.53 9.98
C LEU A 407 -18.97 -4.02 11.36
N PRO A 408 -19.91 -4.37 12.26
CA PRO A 408 -19.55 -4.96 13.55
C PRO A 408 -18.88 -6.33 13.35
N PRO A 409 -17.99 -6.76 14.27
CA PRO A 409 -17.41 -8.09 14.21
C PRO A 409 -18.51 -9.16 14.30
N PRO A 410 -18.33 -10.33 13.63
CA PRO A 410 -19.29 -11.41 13.72
C PRO A 410 -19.38 -11.96 15.15
N PRO A 411 -20.52 -12.52 15.56
CA PRO A 411 -20.65 -13.21 16.84
C PRO A 411 -19.65 -14.38 17.00
N ASP A 412 -19.12 -14.59 18.21
CA ASP A 412 -18.13 -15.64 18.52
C ASP A 412 -18.60 -17.07 18.21
N ALA A 413 -19.92 -17.31 18.25
CA ALA A 413 -20.53 -18.61 18.01
C ALA A 413 -21.52 -18.52 16.85
N LEU A 414 -21.09 -18.98 15.68
CA LEU A 414 -21.92 -19.09 14.49
C LEU A 414 -22.48 -20.52 14.37
N PRO A 415 -23.79 -20.71 14.13
CA PRO A 415 -24.29 -22.01 13.75
C PRO A 415 -23.67 -22.45 12.42
N PRO A 416 -23.50 -23.75 12.16
CA PRO A 416 -23.01 -24.21 10.86
C PRO A 416 -24.03 -23.84 9.76
N ILE A 417 -23.51 -23.41 8.60
CA ILE A 417 -24.34 -23.23 7.41
C ILE A 417 -24.83 -24.61 6.97
N PRO A 418 -26.13 -24.78 6.64
CA PRO A 418 -26.64 -26.05 6.14
C PRO A 418 -25.81 -26.53 4.95
N GLY A 419 -25.36 -27.80 4.99
CA GLY A 419 -24.65 -28.42 3.89
C GLY A 419 -25.58 -28.61 2.68
N ASP A 420 -24.98 -28.84 1.51
CA ASP A 420 -25.73 -29.16 0.30
C ASP A 420 -26.48 -30.50 0.46
N ASP A 421 -27.81 -30.46 0.46
CA ASP A 421 -28.66 -31.66 0.50
C ASP A 421 -28.94 -32.23 -0.89
N GLY A 422 -28.33 -31.64 -1.93
CA GLY A 422 -28.28 -32.19 -3.28
C GLY A 422 -29.55 -31.94 -4.09
N MET A 423 -29.95 -30.66 -4.26
CA MET A 423 -30.83 -30.08 -5.30
C MET A 423 -32.06 -29.29 -4.80
N THR A 424 -32.06 -28.68 -3.60
CA THR A 424 -33.27 -27.96 -3.14
C THR A 424 -33.16 -26.44 -3.08
N MET A 425 -31.95 -25.87 -3.07
CA MET A 425 -31.75 -24.43 -2.83
C MET A 425 -30.51 -23.89 -3.56
N THR A 426 -30.63 -22.66 -4.07
CA THR A 426 -29.51 -21.81 -4.50
C THR A 426 -28.63 -21.40 -3.30
N SER A 427 -27.43 -20.93 -3.59
CA SER A 427 -26.49 -20.37 -2.61
C SER A 427 -27.11 -19.17 -1.88
N ARG A 428 -27.77 -18.26 -2.62
CA ARG A 428 -28.59 -17.19 -2.04
C ARG A 428 -29.64 -17.70 -1.06
N GLU A 429 -30.50 -18.64 -1.47
CA GLU A 429 -31.55 -19.17 -0.60
C GLU A 429 -30.98 -19.83 0.68
N ARG A 430 -29.84 -20.54 0.56
CA ARG A 430 -29.14 -21.12 1.71
C ARG A 430 -28.63 -20.06 2.68
N ILE A 431 -28.04 -18.99 2.17
CA ILE A 431 -27.60 -17.86 2.98
C ILE A 431 -28.81 -17.18 3.64
N GLU A 432 -29.89 -16.93 2.90
CA GLU A 432 -31.12 -16.33 3.46
C GLU A 432 -31.75 -17.18 4.57
N MET A 433 -31.72 -18.50 4.45
CA MET A 433 -32.17 -19.39 5.52
C MET A 433 -31.38 -19.20 6.82
N HIS A 434 -30.10 -18.84 6.71
CA HIS A 434 -29.19 -18.68 7.85
C HIS A 434 -29.12 -17.26 8.40
N THR A 435 -29.30 -16.25 7.54
CA THR A 435 -29.07 -14.84 7.88
C THR A 435 -30.29 -13.96 7.63
N GLY A 436 -31.41 -14.52 7.16
CA GLY A 436 -32.63 -13.80 6.84
C GLY A 436 -33.54 -13.55 8.05
N PRO A 437 -34.80 -13.12 7.82
CA PRO A 437 -35.73 -12.73 8.88
C PRO A 437 -35.92 -13.80 9.95
N GLY A 438 -35.84 -13.40 11.22
CA GLY A 438 -35.97 -14.30 12.38
C GLY A 438 -34.66 -14.93 12.86
N THR A 439 -33.54 -14.66 12.18
CA THR A 439 -32.19 -15.05 12.61
C THR A 439 -31.46 -13.88 13.29
N CYS A 440 -30.34 -14.15 13.97
CA CYS A 440 -29.50 -13.07 14.50
C CYS A 440 -28.79 -12.27 13.40
N GLY A 441 -28.58 -12.90 12.23
CA GLY A 441 -27.93 -12.26 11.07
C GLY A 441 -28.80 -11.21 10.40
N ALA A 442 -30.12 -11.21 10.61
CA ALA A 442 -31.08 -10.39 9.87
C ALA A 442 -30.74 -8.90 9.86
N SER A 443 -30.27 -8.33 10.97
CA SER A 443 -29.96 -6.90 11.07
C SER A 443 -28.69 -6.49 10.34
N CYS A 444 -27.68 -7.37 10.28
CA CYS A 444 -26.40 -7.07 9.65
C CYS A 444 -26.39 -7.55 8.19
N HIS A 445 -26.79 -8.79 7.97
CA HIS A 445 -26.82 -9.41 6.65
C HIS A 445 -27.97 -8.94 5.80
N GLY A 446 -29.19 -8.87 6.34
CA GLY A 446 -30.37 -8.51 5.55
C GLY A 446 -30.34 -7.08 5.02
N THR A 447 -29.64 -6.18 5.71
CA THR A 447 -29.58 -4.75 5.35
C THR A 447 -28.28 -4.38 4.64
N TYR A 448 -27.13 -4.79 5.18
CA TYR A 448 -25.83 -4.23 4.76
C TYR A 448 -24.99 -5.20 3.93
N ILE A 449 -24.96 -6.49 4.30
CA ILE A 449 -23.98 -7.41 3.70
C ILE A 449 -24.56 -8.14 2.49
N ASN A 450 -25.70 -8.80 2.67
CA ASN A 450 -26.19 -9.73 1.65
C ASN A 450 -26.71 -9.03 0.41
N PRO A 451 -27.53 -7.95 0.49
CA PRO A 451 -28.08 -7.33 -0.71
C PRO A 451 -26.98 -7.04 -1.74
N ILE A 452 -25.97 -6.25 -1.34
CA ILE A 452 -24.89 -5.83 -2.24
C ILE A 452 -24.04 -7.01 -2.74
N GLY A 453 -23.93 -8.09 -1.95
CA GLY A 453 -23.35 -9.36 -2.37
C GLY A 453 -24.18 -10.13 -3.40
N TYR A 454 -25.52 -10.04 -3.35
CA TYR A 454 -26.42 -10.75 -4.25
C TYR A 454 -26.36 -10.25 -5.69
N ALA A 455 -25.86 -9.03 -5.91
CA ALA A 455 -25.60 -8.51 -7.25
C ALA A 455 -24.68 -9.44 -8.09
N PHE A 456 -23.89 -10.28 -7.42
CA PHE A 456 -22.92 -11.17 -8.06
C PHE A 456 -23.37 -12.64 -8.15
N GLU A 457 -24.60 -12.99 -7.75
CA GLU A 457 -25.09 -14.38 -7.80
C GLU A 457 -25.20 -14.94 -9.23
N GLY A 458 -25.33 -14.04 -10.20
CA GLY A 458 -25.25 -14.34 -11.64
C GLY A 458 -23.87 -14.83 -12.10
N PHE A 459 -22.88 -14.92 -11.22
CA PHE A 459 -21.57 -15.50 -11.52
C PHE A 459 -21.32 -16.75 -10.69
N ASP A 460 -20.78 -17.79 -11.33
CA ASP A 460 -20.38 -19.01 -10.64
C ASP A 460 -19.09 -18.84 -9.82
N GLY A 461 -18.62 -19.93 -9.20
CA GLY A 461 -17.42 -19.93 -8.37
C GLY A 461 -16.10 -19.68 -9.10
N LEU A 462 -16.06 -19.73 -10.44
CA LEU A 462 -14.92 -19.36 -11.28
C LEU A 462 -15.11 -17.96 -11.91
N GLY A 463 -16.31 -17.40 -11.79
CA GLY A 463 -16.67 -16.09 -12.33
C GLY A 463 -17.34 -16.15 -13.70
N GLN A 464 -17.74 -17.32 -14.21
CA GLN A 464 -18.54 -17.43 -15.43
C GLN A 464 -19.97 -16.95 -15.18
N TYR A 465 -20.57 -16.29 -16.17
CA TYR A 465 -21.96 -15.86 -16.04
C TYR A 465 -22.92 -17.05 -16.16
N ARG A 466 -23.94 -17.07 -15.31
CA ARG A 466 -24.98 -18.10 -15.24
C ARG A 466 -26.34 -17.47 -14.98
N THR A 467 -27.38 -18.12 -15.51
CA THR A 467 -28.78 -17.78 -15.22
C THR A 467 -29.45 -18.79 -14.29
N GLU A 468 -28.80 -19.94 -14.08
CA GLU A 468 -29.28 -21.02 -13.22
C GLU A 468 -28.15 -21.56 -12.32
N GLU A 469 -28.52 -21.96 -11.11
CA GLU A 469 -27.68 -22.68 -10.16
C GLU A 469 -28.40 -23.97 -9.75
N LEU A 470 -27.76 -25.12 -9.94
CA LEU A 470 -28.38 -26.43 -9.66
C LEU A 470 -29.74 -26.62 -10.38
N GLY A 471 -29.93 -25.98 -11.54
CA GLY A 471 -31.17 -26.01 -12.32
C GLY A 471 -32.29 -25.11 -11.77
N LEU A 472 -32.00 -24.28 -10.76
CA LEU A 472 -32.90 -23.25 -10.23
C LEU A 472 -32.51 -21.88 -10.79
N PRO A 473 -33.47 -21.00 -11.09
CA PRO A 473 -33.17 -19.66 -11.58
C PRO A 473 -32.40 -18.85 -10.54
N VAL A 474 -31.37 -18.14 -10.99
CA VAL A 474 -30.60 -17.21 -10.16
C VAL A 474 -31.36 -15.88 -10.02
N ASP A 475 -31.40 -15.34 -8.81
CA ASP A 475 -31.89 -13.99 -8.53
C ASP A 475 -30.72 -13.10 -8.08
N SER A 476 -30.33 -12.16 -8.93
CA SER A 476 -29.30 -11.14 -8.66
C SER A 476 -29.88 -9.77 -8.28
N ALA A 477 -31.20 -9.65 -8.18
CA ALA A 477 -31.86 -8.40 -7.86
C ALA A 477 -31.99 -8.21 -6.35
N ALA A 478 -31.76 -6.98 -5.91
CA ALA A 478 -31.94 -6.58 -4.52
C ALA A 478 -32.09 -5.05 -4.40
N THR A 479 -32.39 -4.60 -3.18
CA THR A 479 -32.33 -3.19 -2.80
C THR A 479 -31.26 -3.02 -1.72
N PHE A 480 -30.36 -2.07 -1.92
CA PHE A 480 -29.33 -1.72 -0.95
C PHE A 480 -29.56 -0.30 -0.41
N GLU A 481 -29.32 -0.12 0.89
CA GLU A 481 -29.45 1.16 1.58
C GLU A 481 -28.14 1.93 1.52
N PHE A 482 -28.02 2.82 0.54
CA PHE A 482 -26.91 3.78 0.43
C PHE A 482 -27.14 4.98 1.37
N ALA A 483 -26.12 5.82 1.58
CA ALA A 483 -26.26 7.00 2.44
C ALA A 483 -27.32 8.00 1.95
N ASP A 484 -27.61 8.04 0.65
CA ASP A 484 -28.61 8.91 0.03
C ASP A 484 -30.01 8.25 -0.11
N GLY A 485 -30.13 6.98 0.28
CA GLY A 485 -31.38 6.22 0.32
C GLY A 485 -31.33 4.86 -0.38
N PRO A 486 -32.46 4.15 -0.42
CA PRO A 486 -32.55 2.83 -1.02
C PRO A 486 -32.42 2.89 -2.55
N VAL A 487 -31.64 1.96 -3.10
CA VAL A 487 -31.50 1.76 -4.56
C VAL A 487 -31.73 0.30 -4.88
N SER A 488 -32.63 0.06 -5.82
CA SER A 488 -32.82 -1.25 -6.43
C SER A 488 -31.93 -1.41 -7.66
N TYR A 489 -31.40 -2.61 -7.85
CA TYR A 489 -30.62 -3.02 -9.02
C TYR A 489 -30.93 -4.47 -9.36
N ASP A 490 -30.60 -4.87 -10.58
CA ASP A 490 -30.49 -6.26 -11.01
C ASP A 490 -29.08 -6.56 -11.51
N GLY A 491 -28.30 -7.25 -10.67
CA GLY A 491 -26.95 -7.67 -11.01
C GLY A 491 -25.85 -6.62 -10.81
N ALA A 492 -24.60 -7.11 -10.92
CA ALA A 492 -23.39 -6.35 -10.62
C ALA A 492 -23.19 -5.12 -11.50
N GLY A 493 -23.56 -5.20 -12.78
CA GLY A 493 -23.42 -4.07 -13.72
C GLY A 493 -24.30 -2.86 -13.34
N GLU A 494 -25.51 -3.10 -12.83
CA GLU A 494 -26.38 -2.03 -12.31
C GLU A 494 -25.89 -1.51 -10.96
N LEU A 495 -25.46 -2.40 -10.06
CA LEU A 495 -24.90 -2.01 -8.77
C LEU A 495 -23.64 -1.15 -8.92
N ASN A 496 -22.70 -1.53 -9.79
CA ASN A 496 -21.47 -0.76 -10.00
C ASN A 496 -21.78 0.64 -10.51
N ARG A 497 -22.72 0.79 -11.44
CA ARG A 497 -23.21 2.09 -11.91
C ARG A 497 -23.84 2.91 -10.77
N ALA A 498 -24.65 2.28 -9.93
CA ALA A 498 -25.22 2.95 -8.76
C ALA A 498 -24.13 3.41 -7.77
N MET A 499 -23.07 2.64 -7.55
CA MET A 499 -21.98 3.03 -6.65
C MET A 499 -21.19 4.23 -7.18
N VAL A 500 -20.83 4.27 -8.47
CA VAL A 500 -20.03 5.39 -9.03
C VAL A 500 -20.80 6.70 -9.14
N GLU A 501 -22.12 6.68 -9.06
CA GLU A 501 -22.94 7.90 -9.04
C GLU A 501 -22.98 8.55 -7.64
N ARG A 502 -22.39 7.91 -6.62
CA ARG A 502 -22.53 8.29 -5.21
C ARG A 502 -21.23 8.77 -4.62
N ILE A 503 -21.36 9.86 -3.88
CA ILE A 503 -20.21 10.52 -3.27
C ILE A 503 -19.53 9.69 -2.19
N GLU A 504 -20.27 8.83 -1.48
CA GLU A 504 -19.68 7.96 -0.45
C GLU A 504 -18.63 7.01 -1.03
N THR A 505 -18.81 6.55 -2.27
CA THR A 505 -17.85 5.68 -2.98
C THR A 505 -16.57 6.45 -3.32
N HIS A 506 -16.71 7.68 -3.81
CA HIS A 506 -15.57 8.53 -4.16
C HIS A 506 -14.80 9.01 -2.93
N ASP A 507 -15.50 9.38 -1.85
CA ASP A 507 -14.89 9.71 -0.55
C ASP A 507 -14.12 8.49 0.00
N CYS A 508 -14.66 7.27 -0.15
CA CYS A 508 -13.96 6.06 0.28
C CYS A 508 -12.69 5.79 -0.54
N TYR A 509 -12.76 5.93 -1.86
CA TYR A 509 -11.58 5.78 -2.72
C TYR A 509 -10.50 6.83 -2.40
N ALA A 510 -10.91 8.09 -2.20
CA ALA A 510 -10.02 9.17 -1.77
C ALA A 510 -9.40 8.88 -0.39
N LYS A 511 -10.19 8.40 0.58
CA LYS A 511 -9.71 8.00 1.90
C LYS A 511 -8.57 6.99 1.79
N HIS A 512 -8.74 5.93 1.00
CA HIS A 512 -7.70 4.90 0.84
C HIS A 512 -6.42 5.46 0.19
N TRP A 513 -6.54 6.40 -0.75
CA TRP A 513 -5.37 7.11 -1.28
C TRP A 513 -4.63 7.92 -0.22
N VAL A 514 -5.36 8.64 0.64
CA VAL A 514 -4.78 9.37 1.78
C VAL A 514 -4.06 8.41 2.73
N GLU A 515 -4.67 7.26 3.06
CA GLU A 515 -4.07 6.25 3.93
C GLU A 515 -2.76 5.72 3.35
N TYR A 516 -2.77 5.38 2.05
CA TYR A 516 -1.59 4.88 1.35
C TYR A 516 -0.47 5.93 1.27
N ALA A 517 -0.79 7.16 0.89
CA ALA A 517 0.20 8.22 0.71
C ALA A 517 0.86 8.64 2.03
N LEU A 518 0.06 8.75 3.10
CA LEU A 518 0.54 9.19 4.41
C LEU A 518 1.03 8.02 5.28
N GLY A 519 0.78 6.77 4.86
CA GLY A 519 1.17 5.57 5.60
C GLY A 519 0.50 5.48 6.96
N ARG A 520 -0.76 5.90 7.11
CA ARG A 520 -1.50 5.84 8.38
C ARG A 520 -2.99 5.82 8.12
N ASP A 521 -3.75 5.34 9.10
CA ASP A 521 -5.21 5.48 9.06
C ASP A 521 -5.59 6.98 9.06
N THR A 522 -6.69 7.30 8.36
CA THR A 522 -7.20 8.68 8.33
C THR A 522 -7.74 9.10 9.70
N ALA A 523 -7.61 10.38 10.03
CA ALA A 523 -8.24 11.01 11.18
C ALA A 523 -9.29 12.03 10.74
N GLY A 524 -10.07 12.54 11.69
CA GLY A 524 -11.11 13.55 11.40
C GLY A 524 -10.57 14.85 10.78
N SER A 525 -9.28 15.14 10.92
CA SER A 525 -8.64 16.29 10.26
C SER A 525 -8.33 16.10 8.78
N ASP A 526 -8.29 14.85 8.29
CA ASP A 526 -8.11 14.57 6.86
C ASP A 526 -9.43 14.70 6.09
N LEU A 527 -10.54 14.96 6.78
CA LEU A 527 -11.88 14.91 6.20
C LEU A 527 -12.07 15.92 5.06
N ASP A 528 -11.55 17.14 5.20
CA ASP A 528 -11.66 18.16 4.15
C ASP A 528 -10.88 17.73 2.90
N LEU A 529 -9.67 17.17 3.08
CA LEU A 529 -8.89 16.61 1.98
C LEU A 529 -9.63 15.46 1.27
N ILE A 530 -10.16 14.51 2.05
CA ILE A 530 -10.91 13.37 1.52
C ILE A 530 -12.13 13.83 0.72
N GLN A 531 -12.90 14.79 1.24
CA GLN A 531 -14.09 15.30 0.56
C GLN A 531 -13.75 16.07 -0.71
N ASN A 532 -12.71 16.91 -0.68
CA ASN A 532 -12.26 17.64 -1.87
C ASN A 532 -11.81 16.67 -2.97
N MET A 533 -11.05 15.64 -2.62
CA MET A 533 -10.65 14.59 -3.57
C MET A 533 -11.85 13.75 -4.03
N GLY A 534 -12.81 13.45 -3.15
CA GLY A 534 -14.04 12.75 -3.50
C GLY A 534 -14.89 13.55 -4.48
N ASP A 535 -15.04 14.85 -4.28
CA ASP A 535 -15.72 15.76 -5.20
C ASP A 535 -15.02 15.82 -6.56
N ALA A 536 -13.69 15.93 -6.56
CA ALA A 536 -12.91 15.91 -7.79
C ALA A 536 -13.06 14.59 -8.55
N SER A 537 -12.99 13.46 -7.83
CA SER A 537 -13.19 12.12 -8.38
C SER A 537 -14.59 11.93 -8.97
N LEU A 538 -15.64 12.38 -8.27
CA LEU A 538 -17.02 12.34 -8.78
C LEU A 538 -17.21 13.29 -9.99
N GLY A 539 -16.44 14.38 -10.03
CA GLY A 539 -16.36 15.30 -11.16
C GLY A 539 -15.64 14.73 -12.40
N GLY A 540 -15.10 13.51 -12.32
CA GLY A 540 -14.38 12.85 -13.41
C GLY A 540 -12.89 13.20 -13.47
N LEU A 541 -12.29 13.64 -12.36
CA LEU A 541 -10.85 13.83 -12.30
C LEU A 541 -10.14 12.47 -12.47
N SER A 542 -9.12 12.44 -13.35
CA SER A 542 -8.41 11.19 -13.64
C SER A 542 -7.68 10.64 -12.42
N LEU A 543 -7.43 9.33 -12.39
CA LEU A 543 -6.64 8.71 -11.31
C LEU A 543 -5.27 9.38 -11.15
N ARG A 544 -4.65 9.75 -12.28
CA ARG A 544 -3.37 10.45 -12.33
C ARG A 544 -3.44 11.81 -11.64
N GLU A 545 -4.45 12.60 -11.95
CA GLU A 545 -4.62 13.94 -11.39
C GLU A 545 -4.99 13.89 -9.90
N LEU A 546 -5.79 12.91 -9.46
CA LEU A 546 -6.08 12.71 -8.03
C LEU A 546 -4.82 12.50 -7.19
N ILE A 547 -3.87 11.70 -7.68
CA ILE A 547 -2.58 11.48 -6.99
C ILE A 547 -1.76 12.77 -6.94
N ILE A 548 -1.79 13.58 -8.01
CA ILE A 548 -1.09 14.86 -8.08
C ILE A 548 -1.73 15.89 -7.14
N GLU A 549 -3.06 15.93 -7.02
CA GLU A 549 -3.78 16.78 -6.06
C GLU A 549 -3.47 16.37 -4.61
N LEU A 550 -3.43 15.08 -4.31
CA LEU A 550 -3.05 14.58 -2.99
C LEU A 550 -1.63 15.04 -2.60
N ALA A 551 -0.66 14.95 -3.52
CA ALA A 551 0.71 15.37 -3.25
C ALA A 551 0.83 16.88 -2.91
N GLN A 552 -0.14 17.68 -3.33
CA GLN A 552 -0.17 19.12 -3.09
C GLN A 552 -0.78 19.51 -1.74
N SER A 553 -1.45 18.57 -1.06
CA SER A 553 -2.21 18.85 0.15
C SER A 553 -1.33 19.33 1.31
N GLU A 554 -1.94 19.95 2.32
CA GLU A 554 -1.20 20.35 3.53
C GLU A 554 -0.74 19.11 4.31
N GLU A 555 -1.57 18.08 4.37
CA GLU A 555 -1.32 16.80 5.02
C GLU A 555 -0.11 16.07 4.41
N PHE A 556 0.11 16.24 3.10
CA PHE A 556 1.29 15.72 2.42
C PHE A 556 2.54 16.58 2.65
N ARG A 557 2.37 17.90 2.85
CA ARG A 557 3.48 18.85 3.01
C ARG A 557 3.88 19.13 4.47
N ALA A 558 3.09 18.64 5.41
CA ALA A 558 3.32 18.82 6.84
C ALA A 558 3.08 17.52 7.61
N ARG A 559 3.46 17.54 8.88
CA ARG A 559 3.06 16.56 9.89
C ARG A 559 2.60 17.26 11.14
N ASN A 560 1.89 16.56 12.02
CA ASN A 560 1.63 17.09 13.35
C ASN A 560 2.93 17.07 14.21
N ALA A 561 3.11 18.09 15.06
CA ALA A 561 4.19 18.22 16.03
C ALA A 561 4.05 17.22 17.19
N GLY A 562 2.81 16.91 17.57
CA GLY A 562 2.39 15.90 18.52
C GLY A 562 2.18 14.53 17.85
N GLY A 563 2.86 13.54 18.40
CA GLY A 563 2.79 12.14 17.99
C GLY A 563 3.77 11.32 18.82
N PRO A 564 3.49 10.04 19.09
CA PRO A 564 4.43 9.15 19.77
C PRO A 564 5.70 8.87 18.97
#